data_AF-A0AAV4EMD6-F1
#
_entry.id   AF-A0AAV4EMD6-F1
#
_cell.length_a   1.000
_cell.length_b   1.000
_cell.length_c   1.000
_cell.angle_alpha   90.00
_cell.angle_beta   90.00
_cell.angle_gamma   90.00
#
_symmetry.space_group_name_H-M   'P 1'
#
loop_
_entity.id
_entity.type
_entity.pdbx_description
1 polymer ?
#
loop_
_entity_poly.entity_id
_entity_poly.type
_entity_poly.pdbx_seq_one_letter_code
_entity_poly.pdbx_strand_id
1 'polypeptide(L)'
;MSAAFDTSNRKELLTILKELVEEDEIRIIQFLLSETTLDDKVNGCTQETPLTTNIGTLQGDSLSSVLFVIYLENALKDIRSAQNDSQQPVHCTPPEIIYADDIDFTGTESISVGNIEKNLKTHNLKVNLDKTELTCARKGTEEWKISKKIGSLLGSKEDIERRKQLSNITSSSSGSSSSSSSSSSSSSSSSSSSSSKSCSSRLVVIAVVVVVVVVVVVVVVVVVVVVVIIKVLIVVVLVVVAAIVVVIVVAVVVLIVVVIVVVLLVVIAVVVVVVVVVVVVVVVVVIIKVLIVVVLVVVAAIVVVIVVAVVVLIVVVIVVVEVLVSRSSSSTSNTNSNIVVVQVVVAVVVVIVVAVVVVVVIVVVIEVVVVVLVIVVVGIVGVAALVVVVVVAVVVVVVVVVVVVVVVVVVVVGVVGVVNMGLVVRVISFILN
;
A
#
# COMPACT_ATOMS: atom_id res chain seq x y z
N MET A 1 18.79 6.22 -12.14
CA MET A 1 17.84 5.22 -11.55
C MET A 1 17.75 5.38 -10.02
N SER A 2 16.99 4.55 -9.29
CA SER A 2 17.03 4.51 -7.80
C SER A 2 17.83 3.30 -7.34
N ALA A 3 18.95 3.52 -6.64
CA ALA A 3 19.81 2.46 -6.09
C ALA A 3 20.23 1.41 -7.16
N ALA A 4 20.83 1.90 -8.25
CA ALA A 4 21.18 1.13 -9.44
C ALA A 4 22.02 -0.13 -9.13
N PHE A 5 23.12 0.02 -8.40
CA PHE A 5 24.00 -1.10 -8.05
C PHE A 5 23.35 -2.08 -7.07
N ASP A 6 22.37 -1.65 -6.27
CA ASP A 6 21.74 -2.46 -5.22
C ASP A 6 20.53 -3.25 -5.75
N THR A 7 20.12 -3.01 -7.00
CA THR A 7 18.91 -3.59 -7.59
C THR A 7 19.18 -4.70 -8.61
N SER A 8 20.42 -4.85 -9.10
CA SER A 8 20.76 -5.89 -10.09
C SER A 8 20.56 -7.31 -9.54
N ASN A 9 19.84 -8.16 -10.27
CA ASN A 9 19.66 -9.56 -9.87
C ASN A 9 20.89 -10.39 -10.28
N ARG A 10 21.59 -11.00 -9.31
CA ARG A 10 22.83 -11.75 -9.56
C ARG A 10 22.63 -12.98 -10.42
N LYS A 11 21.51 -13.68 -10.26
CA LYS A 11 21.21 -14.89 -11.04
C LYS A 11 21.03 -14.56 -12.52
N GLU A 12 20.32 -13.47 -12.79
CA GLU A 12 20.11 -12.96 -14.13
C GLU A 12 21.41 -12.43 -14.74
N LEU A 13 22.19 -11.64 -13.99
CA LEU A 13 23.52 -11.18 -14.39
C LEU A 13 24.45 -12.34 -14.77
N LEU A 14 24.53 -13.40 -13.95
CA LEU A 14 25.35 -14.58 -14.26
C LEU A 14 24.84 -15.34 -15.49
N THR A 15 23.54 -15.27 -15.79
CA THR A 15 22.97 -15.88 -16.99
C THR A 15 23.39 -15.09 -18.24
N ILE A 16 23.36 -13.76 -18.18
CA ILE A 16 23.83 -12.88 -19.26
C ILE A 16 25.34 -13.09 -19.50
N LEU A 17 26.13 -13.19 -18.43
CA LEU A 17 27.58 -13.36 -18.52
C LEU A 17 28.00 -14.70 -19.15
N LYS A 18 27.19 -15.76 -19.03
CA LYS A 18 27.44 -17.05 -19.69
C LYS A 18 27.56 -16.97 -21.20
N GLU A 19 26.98 -15.94 -21.81
CA GLU A 19 27.06 -15.71 -23.25
C GLU A 19 28.29 -14.88 -23.66
N LEU A 20 29.00 -14.26 -22.70
CA LEU A 20 30.04 -13.26 -22.95
C LEU A 20 31.44 -13.69 -22.50
N VAL A 21 31.55 -14.52 -21.46
CA VAL A 21 32.81 -14.89 -20.79
C VAL A 21 32.93 -16.41 -20.61
N GLU A 22 34.14 -16.90 -20.38
CA GLU A 22 34.42 -18.33 -20.19
C GLU A 22 33.95 -18.83 -18.81
N GLU A 23 33.73 -20.14 -18.68
CA GLU A 23 33.21 -20.75 -17.44
C GLU A 23 34.11 -20.48 -16.21
N ASP A 24 35.42 -20.40 -16.39
CA ASP A 24 36.36 -20.09 -15.31
C ASP A 24 36.24 -18.64 -14.84
N GLU A 25 36.04 -17.68 -15.76
CA GLU A 25 35.82 -16.27 -15.44
C GLU A 25 34.49 -16.08 -14.71
N ILE A 26 33.45 -16.82 -15.10
CA ILE A 26 32.14 -16.79 -14.44
C ILE A 26 32.24 -17.27 -13.00
N ARG A 27 33.03 -18.32 -12.74
CA ARG A 27 33.27 -18.82 -11.38
C ARG A 27 33.97 -17.78 -10.51
N ILE A 28 34.95 -17.06 -11.07
CA ILE A 28 35.63 -15.97 -10.36
C ILE A 28 34.64 -14.84 -10.05
N ILE A 29 33.84 -14.42 -11.03
CA ILE A 29 32.84 -13.36 -10.84
C ILE A 29 31.78 -13.80 -9.81
N GLN A 30 31.33 -15.05 -9.86
CA GLN A 30 30.38 -15.60 -8.89
C GLN A 30 30.97 -15.64 -7.48
N PHE A 31 32.25 -15.99 -7.34
CA PHE A 31 32.96 -15.97 -6.07
C PHE A 31 33.03 -14.54 -5.51
N LEU A 32 33.46 -13.56 -6.33
CA LEU A 32 33.53 -12.14 -5.94
C LEU A 32 32.16 -11.58 -5.53
N LEU A 33 31.09 -11.95 -6.24
CA LEU A 33 29.73 -11.57 -5.87
C LEU A 33 29.25 -12.28 -4.60
N SER A 34 29.73 -13.49 -4.29
CA SER A 34 29.31 -14.22 -3.09
C SER A 34 29.93 -13.67 -1.79
N GLU A 35 31.09 -13.01 -1.88
CA GLU A 35 31.76 -12.38 -0.72
C GLU A 35 31.14 -11.04 -0.31
N THR A 36 30.08 -10.60 -0.98
CA THR A 36 29.37 -9.38 -0.58
C THR A 36 28.47 -9.67 0.62
N THR A 37 28.73 -9.05 1.76
CA THR A 37 27.85 -9.13 2.92
C THR A 37 27.35 -7.75 3.32
N LEU A 38 26.12 -7.66 3.81
CA LEU A 38 25.57 -6.45 4.40
C LEU A 38 25.72 -6.50 5.92
N ASP A 39 26.30 -5.44 6.47
CA ASP A 39 26.36 -5.20 7.91
C ASP A 39 25.26 -4.22 8.30
N ASP A 40 24.21 -4.71 8.95
CA ASP A 40 23.15 -3.87 9.48
C ASP A 40 23.65 -3.12 10.73
N LYS A 41 23.66 -1.80 10.65
CA LYS A 41 24.02 -0.92 11.78
C LYS A 41 22.77 -0.27 12.36
N VAL A 42 22.19 -0.90 13.37
CA VAL A 42 21.01 -0.38 14.09
C VAL A 42 21.48 0.25 15.40
N ASN A 43 21.18 1.54 15.61
CA ASN A 43 21.55 2.30 16.83
C ASN A 43 23.05 2.25 17.20
N GLY A 44 23.94 2.20 16.21
CA GLY A 44 25.39 2.21 16.43
C GLY A 44 26.00 0.85 16.82
N CYS A 45 25.18 -0.20 16.96
CA CYS A 45 25.65 -1.57 17.13
C CYS A 45 25.60 -2.27 15.76
N THR A 46 26.72 -2.84 15.34
CA THR A 46 26.81 -3.71 14.16
C THR A 46 26.37 -5.12 14.56
N GLN A 47 25.51 -5.77 13.77
CA GLN A 47 25.14 -7.16 14.01
C GLN A 47 26.37 -8.08 13.82
N GLU A 48 26.51 -9.12 14.65
CA GLU A 48 27.69 -10.02 14.61
C GLU A 48 27.70 -10.98 13.41
N THR A 49 26.57 -11.12 12.71
CA THR A 49 26.41 -12.02 11.56
C THR A 49 26.11 -11.23 10.28
N PRO A 50 27.03 -11.22 9.29
CA PRO A 50 26.81 -10.53 8.03
C PRO A 50 25.69 -11.17 7.21
N LEU A 51 24.83 -10.36 6.61
CA LEU A 51 23.72 -10.85 5.78
C LEU A 51 24.19 -11.11 4.34
N THR A 52 23.99 -12.33 3.85
CA THR A 52 24.26 -12.68 2.45
C THR A 52 23.13 -12.15 1.55
N THR A 53 23.48 -11.41 0.50
CA THR A 53 22.50 -10.88 -0.45
C THR A 53 22.52 -11.66 -1.76
N ASN A 54 21.35 -11.78 -2.40
CA ASN A 54 21.23 -12.31 -3.76
C ASN A 54 21.02 -11.21 -4.80
N ILE A 55 21.04 -9.95 -4.36
CA ILE A 55 20.72 -8.76 -5.15
C ILE A 55 21.83 -7.75 -4.92
N GLY A 56 22.19 -7.07 -6.00
CA GLY A 56 23.13 -5.97 -6.05
C GLY A 56 24.58 -6.40 -6.28
N THR A 57 25.39 -5.40 -6.59
CA THR A 57 26.85 -5.48 -6.78
C THR A 57 27.52 -4.50 -5.80
N LEU A 58 28.75 -4.78 -5.38
CA LEU A 58 29.46 -3.96 -4.40
C LEU A 58 29.79 -2.58 -4.96
N GLN A 59 29.26 -1.52 -4.34
CA GLN A 59 29.69 -0.16 -4.68
C GLN A 59 31.14 0.06 -4.24
N GLY A 60 31.98 0.54 -5.16
CA GLY A 60 33.40 0.79 -4.91
C GLY A 60 34.34 -0.30 -5.44
N ASP A 61 33.82 -1.43 -5.92
CA ASP A 61 34.62 -2.37 -6.71
C ASP A 61 34.70 -1.92 -8.18
N SER A 62 35.89 -2.08 -8.76
CA SER A 62 36.18 -1.81 -10.16
C SER A 62 35.31 -2.62 -11.11
N LEU A 63 35.01 -3.88 -10.76
CA LEU A 63 34.24 -4.78 -11.61
C LEU A 63 32.75 -4.46 -11.60
N SER A 64 32.20 -3.99 -10.47
CA SER A 64 30.77 -3.68 -10.32
C SER A 64 30.25 -2.69 -11.36
N SER A 65 31.08 -1.70 -11.74
CA SER A 65 30.71 -0.72 -12.77
C SER A 65 30.44 -1.38 -14.13
N VAL A 66 31.31 -2.32 -14.53
CA VAL A 66 31.21 -3.06 -15.79
C VAL A 66 30.03 -4.03 -15.73
N LEU A 67 29.87 -4.75 -14.62
CA LEU A 67 28.76 -5.69 -14.42
C LEU A 67 27.40 -5.00 -14.48
N PHE A 68 27.28 -3.81 -13.87
CA PHE A 68 26.06 -3.02 -13.95
C PHE A 68 25.76 -2.56 -15.38
N VAL A 69 26.77 -2.11 -16.13
CA VAL A 69 26.59 -1.71 -17.53
C VAL A 69 26.12 -2.89 -18.40
N ILE A 70 26.69 -4.09 -18.22
CA ILE A 70 26.25 -5.30 -18.93
C ILE A 70 24.79 -5.64 -18.59
N TYR A 71 24.44 -5.59 -17.31
CA TYR A 71 23.08 -5.84 -16.84
C TYR A 71 22.08 -4.84 -17.43
N LEU A 72 22.44 -3.55 -17.40
CA LEU A 72 21.62 -2.47 -17.92
C LEU A 72 21.40 -2.60 -19.43
N GLU A 73 22.45 -2.91 -20.19
CA GLU A 73 22.35 -3.10 -21.63
C GLU A 73 21.39 -4.26 -21.99
N ASN A 74 21.35 -5.33 -21.20
CA ASN A 74 20.37 -6.40 -21.40
C ASN A 74 18.93 -5.90 -21.23
N ALA A 75 18.65 -5.11 -20.19
CA ALA A 75 17.32 -4.52 -19.99
C ALA A 75 16.94 -3.51 -21.09
N LEU A 76 17.93 -2.79 -21.65
CA LEU A 76 17.71 -1.86 -22.75
C LEU A 76 17.43 -2.58 -24.08
N LYS A 77 18.03 -3.74 -24.33
CA LYS A 77 17.72 -4.57 -25.52
C LYS A 77 16.24 -4.95 -25.59
N ASP A 78 15.62 -5.24 -24.44
CA ASP A 78 14.19 -5.58 -24.39
C ASP A 78 13.31 -4.37 -24.69
N ILE A 79 13.71 -3.18 -24.25
CA ILE A 79 13.03 -1.92 -24.59
C ILE A 79 13.15 -1.63 -26.09
N ARG A 80 14.36 -1.76 -26.67
CA ARG A 80 14.59 -1.56 -28.11
C ARG A 80 13.78 -2.55 -28.95
N SER A 81 13.68 -3.81 -28.50
CA SER A 81 12.90 -4.85 -29.17
C SER A 81 11.39 -4.57 -29.10
N ALA A 82 10.89 -4.12 -27.95
CA ALA A 82 9.48 -3.77 -27.76
C ALA A 82 9.04 -2.53 -28.57
N GLN A 83 9.97 -1.64 -28.93
CA GLN A 83 9.67 -0.46 -29.77
C GLN A 83 9.66 -0.78 -31.27
N ASN A 84 10.45 -1.75 -31.72
CA ASN A 84 10.55 -2.13 -33.14
C ASN A 84 9.31 -2.87 -33.70
N ASP A 85 8.46 -3.45 -32.84
CA ASP A 85 7.20 -4.11 -33.25
C ASP A 85 6.10 -3.10 -33.69
N SER A 86 6.29 -1.82 -33.41
CA SER A 86 5.44 -0.75 -33.94
C SER A 86 5.92 -0.41 -35.35
N GLN A 87 5.12 -0.71 -36.39
CA GLN A 87 5.42 -0.49 -37.82
C GLN A 87 5.88 0.95 -38.14
N GLN A 88 7.15 1.27 -37.91
CA GLN A 88 7.83 2.45 -38.44
C GLN A 88 9.13 2.01 -39.14
N PRO A 89 9.46 2.61 -40.29
CA PRO A 89 10.58 2.16 -41.10
C PRO A 89 11.89 2.40 -40.38
N VAL A 90 12.80 1.45 -40.59
CA VAL A 90 14.20 1.41 -40.17
C VAL A 90 14.90 2.74 -40.51
N HIS A 91 14.86 3.70 -39.59
CA HIS A 91 15.91 4.68 -39.36
C HIS A 91 15.62 5.40 -38.03
N CYS A 92 16.57 5.26 -37.12
CA CYS A 92 16.66 5.88 -35.79
C CYS A 92 15.77 5.20 -34.73
N THR A 93 16.33 4.16 -34.08
CA THR A 93 16.14 4.01 -32.63
C THR A 93 16.24 5.39 -31.99
N PRO A 94 15.36 5.76 -31.05
CA PRO A 94 15.51 7.03 -30.33
C PRO A 94 16.95 7.14 -29.85
N PRO A 95 17.73 8.20 -30.16
CA PRO A 95 19.10 8.29 -29.68
C PRO A 95 19.07 8.20 -28.15
N GLU A 96 19.57 7.09 -27.63
CA GLU A 96 19.76 6.85 -26.22
C GLU A 96 21.08 7.51 -25.82
N ILE A 97 21.02 8.41 -24.85
CA ILE A 97 22.22 8.98 -24.26
C ILE A 97 22.33 8.41 -22.85
N ILE A 98 23.31 7.54 -22.64
CA ILE A 98 23.47 6.76 -21.41
C ILE A 98 24.77 7.17 -20.74
N TYR A 99 24.69 7.49 -19.46
CA TYR A 99 25.84 7.69 -18.61
C TYR A 99 25.60 7.06 -17.24
N ALA A 100 26.26 5.93 -16.97
CA ALA A 100 26.03 5.12 -15.78
C ALA A 100 24.55 4.75 -15.58
N ASP A 101 23.88 5.29 -14.55
CA ASP A 101 22.47 5.03 -14.25
C ASP A 101 21.51 6.12 -14.77
N ASP A 102 22.04 7.15 -15.42
CA ASP A 102 21.28 8.20 -16.10
C ASP A 102 21.09 7.83 -17.58
N ILE A 103 19.84 7.81 -18.02
CA ILE A 103 19.44 7.43 -19.38
C ILE A 103 18.46 8.47 -19.90
N ASP A 104 18.84 9.13 -20.98
CA ASP A 104 17.98 10.04 -21.72
C ASP A 104 17.55 9.37 -23.03
N PHE A 105 16.24 9.23 -23.21
CA PHE A 105 15.66 8.82 -24.49
C PHE A 105 15.26 10.06 -25.28
N THR A 106 15.78 10.21 -26.49
CA THR A 106 15.45 11.35 -27.37
C THR A 106 14.64 10.88 -28.58
N GLY A 107 13.66 11.64 -29.02
CA GLY A 107 12.80 11.24 -30.13
C GLY A 107 11.96 12.40 -30.67
N THR A 108 11.43 12.23 -31.87
CA THR A 108 10.48 13.17 -32.48
C THR A 108 9.04 12.98 -31.96
N GLU A 109 8.73 11.79 -31.46
CA GLU A 109 7.44 11.42 -30.90
C GLU A 109 7.50 11.32 -29.37
N SER A 110 6.35 11.46 -28.70
CA SER A 110 6.27 11.34 -27.25
C SER A 110 6.55 9.91 -26.81
N ILE A 111 7.65 9.72 -26.08
CA ILE A 111 8.06 8.43 -25.54
C ILE A 111 7.21 8.11 -24.30
N SER A 112 6.59 6.92 -24.28
CA SER A 112 5.77 6.47 -23.14
C SER A 112 6.65 6.04 -21.96
N VAL A 113 6.82 6.94 -20.99
CA VAL A 113 7.59 6.69 -19.75
C VAL A 113 7.06 5.47 -18.98
N GLY A 114 5.74 5.25 -18.97
CA GLY A 114 5.13 4.12 -18.26
C GLY A 114 5.50 2.75 -18.84
N ASN A 115 5.69 2.65 -20.16
CA ASN A 115 6.13 1.40 -20.79
C ASN A 115 7.60 1.11 -20.47
N ILE A 116 8.44 2.15 -20.43
CA ILE A 116 9.85 2.04 -20.05
C ILE A 116 9.98 1.62 -18.59
N GLU A 117 9.22 2.25 -17.68
CA GLU A 117 9.20 1.86 -16.27
C GLU A 117 8.78 0.40 -16.10
N LYS A 118 7.73 -0.03 -16.80
CA LYS A 118 7.24 -1.41 -16.74
C LYS A 118 8.31 -2.41 -17.18
N ASN A 119 9.02 -2.14 -18.28
CA ASN A 119 10.10 -3.01 -18.77
C ASN A 119 11.32 -3.00 -17.84
N LEU A 120 11.77 -1.84 -17.36
CA LEU A 120 12.91 -1.81 -16.42
C LEU A 120 12.58 -2.56 -15.12
N LYS A 121 11.33 -2.49 -14.67
CA LYS A 121 10.85 -3.21 -13.47
C LYS A 121 10.88 -4.73 -13.63
N THR A 122 10.77 -5.29 -14.85
CA THR A 122 10.90 -6.76 -15.04
C THR A 122 12.31 -7.25 -14.76
N HIS A 123 13.33 -6.41 -15.00
CA HIS A 123 14.73 -6.67 -14.66
C HIS A 123 15.10 -6.17 -13.25
N ASN A 124 14.11 -5.94 -12.37
CA ASN A 124 14.29 -5.40 -11.02
C ASN A 124 14.94 -4.00 -10.96
N LEU A 125 15.03 -3.26 -12.07
CA LEU A 125 15.58 -1.91 -12.10
C LEU A 125 14.48 -0.89 -11.76
N LYS A 126 14.72 -0.06 -10.75
CA LYS A 126 13.74 0.92 -10.25
C LYS A 126 14.02 2.30 -10.83
N VAL A 127 13.03 2.85 -11.54
CA VAL A 127 13.07 4.22 -12.05
C VAL A 127 12.74 5.21 -10.93
N ASN A 128 13.50 6.31 -10.86
CA ASN A 128 13.23 7.38 -9.91
C ASN A 128 12.30 8.41 -10.55
N LEU A 129 10.98 8.25 -10.34
CA LEU A 129 9.98 9.12 -10.95
C LEU A 129 10.11 10.60 -10.52
N ASP A 130 10.58 10.85 -9.30
CA ASP A 130 10.79 12.23 -8.79
C ASP A 130 11.91 12.96 -9.53
N LYS A 131 12.83 12.21 -10.16
CA LYS A 131 13.93 12.75 -10.97
C LYS A 131 13.68 12.63 -12.47
N THR A 132 12.57 12.04 -12.90
CA THR A 132 12.28 11.85 -14.33
C THR A 132 11.76 13.15 -14.92
N GLU A 133 12.49 13.72 -15.88
CA GLU A 133 12.16 14.98 -16.54
C GLU A 133 11.79 14.78 -18.02
N LEU A 134 10.65 15.33 -18.43
CA LEU A 134 10.21 15.37 -19.83
C LEU A 134 10.47 16.76 -20.42
N THR A 135 11.41 16.85 -21.33
CA THR A 135 11.74 18.10 -22.05
C THR A 135 11.24 18.04 -23.48
N CYS A 136 10.35 18.95 -23.87
CA CYS A 136 9.91 19.11 -25.25
C CYS A 136 10.67 20.27 -25.92
N ALA A 137 11.48 19.97 -26.94
CA ALA A 137 12.19 20.98 -27.71
C ALA A 137 11.41 21.33 -28.99
N ARG A 138 10.65 22.44 -28.96
CA ARG A 138 9.96 22.96 -30.14
C ARG A 138 10.69 24.18 -30.70
N LYS A 139 10.77 24.27 -32.03
CA LYS A 139 11.32 25.45 -32.72
C LYS A 139 10.46 26.68 -32.38
N GLY A 140 11.08 27.70 -31.77
CA GLY A 140 10.43 28.96 -31.36
C GLY A 140 10.17 29.11 -29.86
N THR A 141 10.32 28.05 -29.07
CA THR A 141 10.27 28.08 -27.60
C THR A 141 11.65 27.88 -27.01
N GLU A 142 12.01 28.64 -25.98
CA GLU A 142 13.35 28.60 -25.34
C GLU A 142 13.35 27.81 -24.01
N GLU A 143 12.26 27.11 -23.70
CA GLU A 143 12.07 26.36 -22.44
C GLU A 143 13.12 25.26 -22.24
N TRP A 144 13.63 24.68 -23.34
CA TRP A 144 14.67 23.66 -23.32
C TRP A 144 16.05 24.17 -22.87
N LYS A 145 16.31 25.49 -22.91
CA LYS A 145 17.60 26.08 -22.48
C LYS A 145 17.87 25.90 -20.99
N ILE A 146 16.83 25.73 -20.18
CA ILE A 146 16.91 25.56 -18.72
C ILE A 146 17.09 24.08 -18.35
N SER A 147 16.80 23.16 -19.28
CA SER A 147 16.93 21.72 -19.04
C SER A 147 18.40 21.33 -18.95
N LYS A 148 18.77 20.65 -17.86
CA LYS A 148 20.11 20.18 -17.59
C LYS A 148 20.19 18.69 -17.95
N LYS A 149 21.00 18.34 -18.95
CA LYS A 149 21.23 16.96 -19.40
C LYS A 149 22.70 16.62 -19.26
N ILE A 150 23.02 15.52 -18.58
CA ILE A 150 24.40 15.03 -18.33
C ILE A 150 25.31 16.14 -17.79
N GLY A 151 24.80 16.91 -16.82
CA GLY A 151 25.57 17.93 -16.11
C GLY A 151 25.66 19.32 -16.78
N SER A 152 25.14 19.50 -18.01
CA SER A 152 25.19 20.79 -18.73
C SER A 152 23.82 21.23 -19.24
N LEU A 153 23.62 22.55 -19.40
CA LEU A 153 22.42 23.11 -20.01
C LEU A 153 22.48 22.90 -21.54
N LEU A 154 21.33 22.71 -22.19
CA LEU A 154 21.25 22.40 -23.62
C LEU A 154 21.67 23.56 -24.57
N GLY A 155 22.08 24.72 -24.06
CA GLY A 155 22.66 25.84 -24.82
C GLY A 155 24.17 26.01 -24.52
N SER A 156 24.97 25.09 -25.05
CA SER A 156 26.37 24.90 -24.65
C SER A 156 27.27 26.12 -24.91
N LYS A 157 27.03 26.92 -25.94
CA LYS A 157 27.88 28.08 -26.24
C LYS A 157 27.72 29.18 -25.19
N GLU A 158 26.48 29.56 -24.88
CA GLU A 158 26.17 30.63 -23.93
C GLU A 158 26.49 30.21 -22.49
N ASP A 159 26.25 28.94 -22.12
CA ASP A 159 26.61 28.44 -20.79
C ASP A 159 28.13 28.34 -20.61
N ILE A 160 28.87 27.89 -21.63
CA ILE A 160 30.35 27.88 -21.61
C ILE A 160 30.90 29.31 -21.55
N GLU A 161 30.32 30.26 -22.29
CA GLU A 161 30.71 31.68 -22.21
C GLU A 161 30.43 32.26 -20.81
N ARG A 162 29.29 31.94 -20.20
CA ARG A 162 28.94 32.36 -18.83
C ARG A 162 29.89 31.78 -17.78
N ARG A 163 30.25 30.49 -17.88
CA ARG A 163 31.22 29.84 -16.98
C ARG A 163 32.63 30.40 -17.14
N LYS A 164 33.05 30.71 -18.39
CA LYS A 164 34.31 31.41 -18.66
C LYS A 164 34.32 32.79 -17.99
N GLN A 165 33.25 33.58 -18.13
CA GLN A 165 33.10 34.89 -17.50
C GLN A 165 33.15 34.80 -15.96
N LEU A 166 32.43 33.87 -15.34
CA LEU A 166 32.43 33.65 -13.89
C LEU A 166 33.82 33.25 -13.36
N SER A 167 34.56 32.42 -14.10
CA SER A 167 35.95 32.07 -13.73
C SER A 167 36.88 33.28 -13.81
N ASN A 168 36.70 34.17 -14.80
CA ASN A 168 37.50 35.40 -14.94
C ASN A 168 37.21 36.39 -13.80
N ILE A 169 35.96 36.49 -13.35
CA ILE A 169 35.56 37.34 -12.21
C ILE A 169 36.17 36.82 -10.90
N THR A 170 36.21 35.50 -10.72
CA THR A 170 36.77 34.89 -9.50
C THR A 170 38.31 34.96 -9.50
N SER A 171 38.93 34.95 -10.68
CA SER A 171 40.38 35.14 -10.82
C SER A 171 40.82 36.59 -10.54
N SER A 172 39.93 37.56 -10.80
CA SER A 172 40.19 38.99 -10.61
C SER A 172 39.81 39.52 -9.22
N SER A 173 39.02 38.77 -8.43
CA SER A 173 38.68 39.15 -7.06
C SER A 173 39.76 38.83 -6.00
N SER A 174 40.89 38.26 -6.42
CA SER A 174 42.06 38.02 -5.54
C SER A 174 43.05 39.18 -5.45
N GLY A 175 42.77 40.35 -6.02
CA GLY A 175 43.73 41.47 -5.99
C GLY A 175 43.10 42.84 -6.17
N SER A 176 42.45 43.38 -5.14
CA SER A 176 42.42 44.84 -4.87
C SER A 176 41.64 45.17 -3.60
N SER A 177 42.37 45.38 -2.50
CA SER A 177 41.89 46.10 -1.32
C SER A 177 42.92 47.14 -0.92
N SER A 178 42.73 48.40 -1.32
CA SER A 178 43.18 49.57 -0.56
C SER A 178 42.67 50.90 -1.13
N SER A 179 41.80 51.54 -0.35
CA SER A 179 41.70 52.98 -0.06
C SER A 179 41.41 54.00 -1.17
N SER A 180 40.28 54.70 -1.01
CA SER A 180 40.16 56.11 -1.40
C SER A 180 39.14 56.83 -0.51
N SER A 181 39.63 57.67 0.40
CA SER A 181 38.87 58.76 1.02
C SER A 181 39.23 60.07 0.32
N SER A 182 38.18 60.74 -0.15
CA SER A 182 38.15 62.01 -0.86
C SER A 182 38.45 63.22 0.02
N SER A 183 39.11 64.23 -0.55
CA SER A 183 38.89 65.63 -0.19
C SER A 183 39.18 66.57 -1.37
N SER A 184 38.30 67.54 -1.52
CA SER A 184 38.24 68.60 -2.53
C SER A 184 38.82 69.91 -1.97
N SER A 185 39.34 70.80 -2.82
CA SER A 185 38.89 72.22 -2.91
C SER A 185 39.76 73.14 -3.80
N SER A 186 39.07 74.20 -4.22
CA SER A 186 39.21 75.27 -5.22
C SER A 186 40.20 76.43 -4.95
N SER A 187 40.41 77.30 -5.95
CA SER A 187 41.14 78.58 -5.84
C SER A 187 40.46 79.75 -6.56
N SER A 188 40.23 80.87 -5.84
CA SER A 188 40.33 82.27 -6.30
C SER A 188 40.08 83.27 -5.15
N SER A 189 40.64 84.48 -5.27
CA SER A 189 41.24 85.33 -4.22
C SER A 189 40.55 86.66 -3.86
N SER A 190 41.05 87.31 -2.78
CA SER A 190 41.00 88.76 -2.34
C SER A 190 39.66 89.34 -1.81
N SER A 191 39.54 90.24 -0.80
CA SER A 191 40.46 91.02 0.07
C SER A 191 39.70 91.77 1.21
N SER A 192 40.43 92.12 2.30
CA SER A 192 40.36 93.32 3.19
C SER A 192 39.38 93.51 4.40
N SER A 193 40.02 93.72 5.58
CA SER A 193 39.79 94.72 6.68
C SER A 193 38.73 94.55 7.80
N SER A 194 39.23 94.13 8.99
CA SER A 194 39.16 94.74 10.34
C SER A 194 37.84 95.29 10.96
N SER A 195 37.42 94.75 12.12
CA SER A 195 37.55 95.39 13.47
C SER A 195 36.55 94.85 14.54
N SER A 196 37.11 94.28 15.62
CA SER A 196 36.69 94.28 17.04
C SER A 196 35.20 94.44 17.45
N LYS A 197 34.67 93.44 18.20
CA LYS A 197 33.94 93.64 19.48
C LYS A 197 33.62 92.31 20.20
N SER A 198 33.54 92.44 21.52
CA SER A 198 33.65 91.44 22.57
C SER A 198 32.39 90.58 22.79
N CYS A 199 32.62 89.31 23.14
CA CYS A 199 31.85 88.39 24.01
C CYS A 199 30.31 88.25 23.86
N SER A 200 29.84 87.11 23.31
CA SER A 200 28.72 86.26 23.82
C SER A 200 28.27 85.11 22.88
N SER A 201 28.88 84.91 21.71
CA SER A 201 28.46 83.88 20.74
C SER A 201 28.88 82.44 21.06
N ARG A 202 29.93 82.23 21.88
CA ARG A 202 30.33 80.86 22.30
C ARG A 202 29.32 80.19 23.22
N LEU A 203 28.65 80.95 24.11
CA LEU A 203 27.61 80.38 24.98
C LEU A 203 26.34 80.03 24.20
N VAL A 204 25.96 80.81 23.18
CA VAL A 204 24.84 80.49 22.29
C VAL A 204 25.14 79.25 21.45
N VAL A 205 26.35 79.12 20.90
CA VAL A 205 26.76 77.92 20.15
C VAL A 205 26.79 76.69 21.06
N ILE A 206 27.31 76.79 22.30
CA ILE A 206 27.28 75.69 23.28
C ILE A 206 25.83 75.34 23.63
N ALA A 207 24.96 76.31 23.87
CA ALA A 207 23.55 76.06 24.17
C ALA A 207 22.85 75.34 23.01
N VAL A 208 23.07 75.76 21.76
CA VAL A 208 22.50 75.09 20.57
C VAL A 208 23.05 73.66 20.45
N VAL A 209 24.35 73.45 20.64
CA VAL A 209 24.95 72.10 20.61
C VAL A 209 24.36 71.20 21.70
N VAL A 210 24.18 71.72 22.92
CA VAL A 210 23.55 70.96 24.02
C VAL A 210 22.10 70.60 23.65
N VAL A 211 21.32 71.54 23.09
CA VAL A 211 19.95 71.26 22.65
C VAL A 211 19.93 70.18 21.56
N VAL A 212 20.82 70.26 20.56
CA VAL A 212 20.92 69.23 19.50
C VAL A 212 21.27 67.87 20.10
N VAL A 213 22.24 67.80 21.02
CA VAL A 213 22.61 66.56 21.70
C VAL A 213 21.42 65.99 22.48
N VAL A 214 20.68 66.81 23.21
CA VAL A 214 19.47 66.38 23.94
C VAL A 214 18.42 65.84 22.97
N VAL A 215 18.17 66.51 21.84
CA VAL A 215 17.22 66.03 20.82
C VAL A 215 17.68 64.68 20.25
N VAL A 216 18.97 64.52 19.92
CA VAL A 216 19.51 63.25 19.41
C VAL A 216 19.34 62.14 20.45
N VAL A 217 19.62 62.40 21.72
CA VAL A 217 19.43 61.42 22.80
C VAL A 217 17.96 61.01 22.92
N VAL A 218 17.03 61.97 22.88
CA VAL A 218 15.59 61.69 22.91
C VAL A 218 15.17 60.82 21.73
N VAL A 219 15.63 61.13 20.51
CA VAL A 219 15.34 60.33 19.32
C VAL A 219 15.88 58.90 19.47
N VAL A 220 17.12 58.72 19.95
CA VAL A 220 17.70 57.39 20.19
C VAL A 220 16.88 56.61 21.22
N VAL A 221 16.47 57.25 22.31
CA VAL A 221 15.62 56.61 23.33
C VAL A 221 14.28 56.18 22.72
N VAL A 222 13.62 57.04 21.93
CA VAL A 222 12.36 56.70 21.25
C VAL A 222 12.55 55.51 20.31
N VAL A 223 13.62 55.48 19.51
CA VAL A 223 13.92 54.36 18.60
C VAL A 223 14.13 53.07 19.39
N VAL A 224 14.89 53.11 20.49
CA VAL A 224 15.10 51.93 21.35
C VAL A 224 13.77 51.44 21.92
N VAL A 225 12.91 52.34 22.42
CA VAL A 225 11.59 51.97 22.93
C VAL A 225 10.72 51.32 21.85
N VAL A 226 10.71 51.87 20.64
CA VAL A 226 9.96 51.29 19.50
C VAL A 226 10.47 49.89 19.16
N VAL A 227 11.80 49.68 19.10
CA VAL A 227 12.40 48.37 18.85
C VAL A 227 12.02 47.36 19.94
N VAL A 228 12.01 47.77 21.21
CA VAL A 228 11.59 46.91 22.33
C VAL A 228 10.11 46.52 22.19
N ILE A 229 9.22 47.48 21.88
CA ILE A 229 7.79 47.20 21.68
C ILE A 229 7.59 46.20 20.54
N ILE A 230 8.28 46.37 19.41
CA ILE A 230 8.21 45.43 18.27
C ILE A 230 8.66 44.03 18.69
N LYS A 231 9.79 43.90 19.41
CA LYS A 231 10.26 42.60 19.92
C LYS A 231 9.24 41.94 20.84
N VAL A 232 8.63 42.69 21.77
CA VAL A 232 7.58 42.15 22.65
C VAL A 232 6.36 41.68 21.85
N LEU A 233 5.91 42.47 20.87
CA LEU A 233 4.78 42.11 20.02
C LEU A 233 5.04 40.79 19.26
N ILE A 234 6.24 40.61 18.71
CA ILE A 234 6.62 39.37 18.01
C ILE A 234 6.58 38.17 18.95
N VAL A 235 7.13 38.30 20.15
CA VAL A 235 7.10 37.22 21.15
C VAL A 235 5.66 36.86 21.50
N VAL A 236 4.78 37.84 21.69
CA VAL A 236 3.35 37.57 21.95
C VAL A 236 2.70 36.83 20.79
N VAL A 237 2.93 37.27 19.55
CA VAL A 237 2.39 36.58 18.35
C VAL A 237 2.90 35.14 18.26
N LEU A 238 4.18 34.89 18.50
CA LEU A 238 4.75 33.53 18.50
C LEU A 238 4.13 32.64 19.57
N VAL A 239 3.91 33.16 20.78
CA VAL A 239 3.24 32.41 21.87
C VAL A 239 1.79 32.06 21.49
N VAL A 240 1.06 33.00 20.88
CA VAL A 240 -0.31 32.76 20.41
C VAL A 240 -0.35 31.69 19.32
N VAL A 241 0.55 31.77 18.33
CA VAL A 241 0.66 30.75 17.26
C VAL A 241 0.99 29.39 17.84
N ALA A 242 1.95 29.31 18.78
CA ALA A 242 2.28 28.05 19.46
C ALA A 242 1.08 27.47 20.22
N ALA A 243 0.33 28.31 20.94
CA ALA A 243 -0.88 27.88 21.64
C ALA A 243 -1.95 27.33 20.67
N ILE A 244 -2.18 28.00 19.53
CA ILE A 244 -3.11 27.51 18.49
C ILE A 244 -2.66 26.16 17.94
N VAL A 245 -1.36 25.98 17.65
CA VAL A 245 -0.81 24.70 17.18
C VAL A 245 -1.03 23.60 18.21
N VAL A 246 -0.79 23.86 19.50
CA VAL A 246 -1.05 22.88 20.57
C VAL A 246 -2.54 22.50 20.63
N VAL A 247 -3.45 23.47 20.54
CA VAL A 247 -4.90 23.21 20.52
C VAL A 247 -5.29 22.34 19.32
N ILE A 248 -4.75 22.62 18.14
CA ILE A 248 -5.00 21.81 16.93
C ILE A 248 -4.48 20.38 17.13
N VAL A 249 -3.26 20.20 17.65
CA VAL A 249 -2.69 18.87 17.91
C VAL A 249 -3.56 18.09 18.90
N VAL A 250 -4.00 18.71 20.00
CA VAL A 250 -4.90 18.07 20.97
C VAL A 250 -6.22 17.68 20.31
N ALA A 251 -6.81 18.56 19.49
CA ALA A 251 -8.05 18.25 18.77
C ALA A 251 -7.89 17.06 17.81
N VAL A 252 -6.78 16.98 17.08
CA VAL A 252 -6.47 15.85 16.19
C VAL A 252 -6.29 14.56 16.99
N VAL A 253 -5.58 14.60 18.12
CA VAL A 253 -5.41 13.42 19.00
C VAL A 253 -6.75 12.95 19.53
N VAL A 254 -7.62 13.85 20.01
CA VAL A 254 -8.97 13.51 20.48
C VAL A 254 -9.78 12.86 19.35
N LEU A 255 -9.73 13.42 18.13
CA LEU A 255 -10.42 12.85 16.98
C LEU A 255 -9.94 11.42 16.68
N ILE A 256 -8.61 11.19 16.67
CA ILE A 256 -8.03 9.86 16.47
C ILE A 256 -8.52 8.88 17.53
N VAL A 257 -8.54 9.28 18.81
CA VAL A 257 -9.05 8.45 19.89
C VAL A 257 -10.53 8.11 19.69
N VAL A 258 -11.37 9.07 19.32
CA VAL A 258 -12.79 8.84 19.04
C VAL A 258 -12.96 7.85 17.89
N VAL A 259 -12.19 8.00 16.80
CA VAL A 259 -12.22 7.08 15.66
C VAL A 259 -11.84 5.67 16.11
N ILE A 260 -10.78 5.50 16.90
CA ILE A 260 -10.36 4.18 17.43
C ILE A 260 -11.48 3.56 18.27
N VAL A 261 -12.13 4.34 19.15
CA VAL A 261 -13.25 3.85 19.97
C VAL A 261 -14.42 3.40 19.10
N VAL A 262 -14.79 4.16 18.07
CA VAL A 262 -15.87 3.78 17.15
C VAL A 262 -15.53 2.50 16.41
N VAL A 263 -14.31 2.34 15.90
CA VAL A 263 -13.87 1.09 15.25
C VAL A 263 -13.99 -0.09 16.20
N LEU A 264 -13.49 0.06 17.43
CA LEU A 264 -13.56 -0.99 18.45
C LEU A 264 -15.01 -1.41 18.72
N LEU A 265 -15.92 -0.44 18.85
CA LEU A 265 -17.35 -0.72 19.06
C LEU A 265 -17.98 -1.49 17.90
N VAL A 266 -17.64 -1.11 16.65
CA VAL A 266 -18.14 -1.83 15.45
C VAL A 266 -17.61 -3.26 15.42
N VAL A 267 -16.31 -3.46 15.72
CA VAL A 267 -15.72 -4.80 15.78
C VAL A 267 -16.41 -5.66 16.85
N ILE A 268 -16.66 -5.12 18.04
CA ILE A 268 -17.38 -5.82 19.11
C ILE A 268 -18.79 -6.19 18.65
N ALA A 269 -19.52 -5.26 18.03
CA ALA A 269 -20.88 -5.52 17.53
C ALA A 269 -20.89 -6.64 16.47
N VAL A 270 -19.93 -6.63 15.55
CA VAL A 270 -19.75 -7.68 14.54
C VAL A 270 -19.49 -9.04 15.20
N VAL A 271 -18.58 -9.11 16.17
CA VAL A 271 -18.28 -10.36 16.90
C VAL A 271 -19.53 -10.89 17.60
N VAL A 272 -20.31 -10.04 18.25
CA VAL A 272 -21.58 -10.43 18.89
C VAL A 272 -22.56 -11.02 17.88
N VAL A 273 -22.74 -10.37 16.72
CA VAL A 273 -23.62 -10.89 15.66
C VAL A 273 -23.15 -12.26 15.17
N VAL A 274 -21.84 -12.45 14.94
CA VAL A 274 -21.28 -13.73 14.52
C VAL A 274 -21.54 -14.81 15.57
N VAL A 275 -21.32 -14.52 16.85
CA VAL A 275 -21.58 -15.45 17.95
C VAL A 275 -23.07 -15.84 17.99
N VAL A 276 -23.99 -14.88 17.88
CA VAL A 276 -25.43 -15.15 17.85
C VAL A 276 -25.80 -16.06 16.67
N VAL A 277 -25.27 -15.78 15.48
CA VAL A 277 -25.51 -16.61 14.28
C VAL A 277 -25.01 -18.04 14.49
N VAL A 278 -23.79 -18.20 15.03
CA VAL A 278 -23.23 -19.53 15.34
C VAL A 278 -24.11 -20.28 16.34
N VAL A 279 -24.56 -19.62 17.41
CA VAL A 279 -25.46 -20.24 18.39
C VAL A 279 -26.76 -20.68 17.74
N VAL A 280 -27.38 -19.84 16.91
CA VAL A 280 -28.62 -20.20 16.17
C VAL A 280 -28.39 -21.41 15.26
N VAL A 281 -27.28 -21.45 14.51
CA VAL A 281 -26.93 -22.59 13.65
C VAL A 281 -26.77 -23.86 14.48
N VAL A 282 -26.07 -23.81 15.63
CA VAL A 282 -25.90 -24.96 16.52
C VAL A 282 -27.26 -25.45 17.03
N VAL A 283 -28.14 -24.55 17.48
CA VAL A 283 -29.49 -24.90 17.94
C VAL A 283 -30.29 -25.57 16.82
N VAL A 284 -30.27 -25.04 15.61
CA VAL A 284 -30.96 -25.63 14.45
C VAL A 284 -30.42 -27.04 14.15
N VAL A 285 -29.10 -27.25 14.18
CA VAL A 285 -28.49 -28.57 13.98
C VAL A 285 -28.92 -29.56 15.07
N VAL A 286 -28.99 -29.12 16.33
CA VAL A 286 -29.47 -29.96 17.45
C VAL A 286 -30.93 -30.34 17.23
N ILE A 287 -31.80 -29.39 16.87
CA ILE A 287 -33.22 -29.66 16.58
C ILE A 287 -33.37 -30.69 15.46
N ILE A 288 -32.61 -30.54 14.37
CA ILE A 288 -32.63 -31.49 13.24
C ILE A 288 -32.20 -32.89 13.71
N LYS A 289 -31.12 -33.00 14.50
CA LYS A 289 -30.67 -34.30 15.05
C LYS A 289 -31.75 -34.95 15.91
N VAL A 290 -32.39 -34.18 16.79
CA VAL A 290 -33.49 -34.68 17.63
C VAL A 290 -34.66 -35.15 16.77
N LEU A 291 -35.05 -34.38 15.75
CA LEU A 291 -36.13 -34.75 14.83
C LEU A 291 -35.84 -36.08 14.11
N ILE A 292 -34.60 -36.27 13.63
CA ILE A 292 -34.18 -37.52 12.98
C ILE A 292 -34.33 -38.70 13.94
N VAL A 293 -33.85 -38.56 15.18
CA VAL A 293 -33.96 -39.63 16.19
C VAL A 293 -35.43 -39.96 16.45
N VAL A 294 -36.30 -38.96 16.59
CA VAL A 294 -37.74 -39.17 16.78
C VAL A 294 -38.35 -39.91 15.59
N VAL A 295 -38.05 -39.49 14.35
CA VAL A 295 -38.55 -40.15 13.14
C VAL A 295 -38.08 -41.60 13.07
N LEU A 296 -36.80 -41.87 13.35
CA LEU A 296 -36.26 -43.24 13.36
C LEU A 296 -36.95 -44.12 14.41
N VAL A 297 -37.20 -43.60 15.62
CA VAL A 297 -37.91 -44.34 16.66
C VAL A 297 -39.35 -44.65 16.23
N VAL A 298 -40.05 -43.70 15.61
CA VAL A 298 -41.41 -43.91 15.10
C VAL A 298 -41.42 -44.95 13.97
N VAL A 299 -40.50 -44.85 13.01
CA VAL A 299 -40.36 -45.83 11.92
C VAL A 299 -40.06 -47.21 12.49
N ALA A 300 -39.11 -47.34 13.42
CA ALA A 300 -38.80 -48.60 14.08
C ALA A 300 -40.02 -49.18 14.80
N ALA A 301 -40.80 -48.36 15.52
CA ALA A 301 -42.02 -48.80 16.17
C ALA A 301 -43.06 -49.32 15.17
N ILE A 302 -43.26 -48.62 14.04
CA ILE A 302 -44.15 -49.06 12.96
C ILE A 302 -43.68 -50.40 12.38
N VAL A 303 -42.38 -50.56 12.13
CA VAL A 303 -41.79 -51.81 11.63
C VAL A 303 -42.08 -52.96 12.60
N VAL A 304 -41.86 -52.75 13.91
CA VAL A 304 -42.15 -53.77 14.93
C VAL A 304 -43.63 -54.16 14.91
N VAL A 305 -44.56 -53.20 14.84
CA VAL A 305 -46.00 -53.46 14.77
C VAL A 305 -46.34 -54.29 13.52
N ILE A 306 -45.77 -53.94 12.37
CA ILE A 306 -46.02 -54.69 11.13
C ILE A 306 -45.46 -56.11 11.22
N VAL A 307 -44.24 -56.28 11.75
CA VAL A 307 -43.65 -57.61 11.95
C VAL A 307 -44.54 -58.46 12.85
N VAL A 308 -45.02 -57.93 13.98
CA VAL A 308 -45.95 -58.65 14.86
C VAL A 308 -47.24 -59.00 14.13
N ALA A 309 -47.84 -58.08 13.38
CA ALA A 309 -49.05 -58.33 12.60
C ALA A 309 -48.86 -59.44 11.55
N VAL A 310 -47.72 -59.45 10.85
CA VAL A 310 -47.34 -60.50 9.89
C VAL A 310 -47.18 -61.84 10.59
N VAL A 311 -46.49 -61.88 11.74
CA VAL A 311 -46.32 -63.13 12.51
C VAL A 311 -47.68 -63.68 12.95
N VAL A 312 -48.57 -62.84 13.48
CA VAL A 312 -49.93 -63.25 13.86
C VAL A 312 -50.71 -63.77 12.65
N LEU A 313 -50.63 -63.10 11.51
CA LEU A 313 -51.27 -63.54 10.26
C LEU A 313 -50.75 -64.92 9.83
N ILE A 314 -49.43 -65.14 9.88
CA ILE A 314 -48.82 -66.43 9.55
C ILE A 314 -49.33 -67.52 10.49
N VAL A 315 -49.38 -67.27 11.80
CA VAL A 315 -49.89 -68.24 12.79
C VAL A 315 -51.36 -68.58 12.51
N VAL A 316 -52.20 -67.58 12.26
CA VAL A 316 -53.63 -67.79 11.92
C VAL A 316 -53.75 -68.64 10.66
N VAL A 317 -52.96 -68.35 9.63
CA VAL A 317 -52.97 -69.13 8.38
C VAL A 317 -52.53 -70.57 8.63
N ILE A 318 -51.47 -70.81 9.40
CA ILE A 318 -51.03 -72.17 9.76
C ILE A 318 -52.16 -72.93 10.47
N VAL A 319 -52.80 -72.32 11.47
CA VAL A 319 -53.92 -72.93 12.21
C VAL A 319 -55.10 -73.24 11.27
N VAL A 320 -55.47 -72.30 10.39
CA VAL A 320 -56.55 -72.53 9.41
C VAL A 320 -56.20 -73.67 8.46
N VAL A 321 -54.96 -73.73 7.98
CA VAL A 321 -54.48 -74.81 7.11
C VAL A 321 -54.52 -76.15 7.84
N GLU A 322 -54.04 -76.24 9.08
CA GLU A 322 -54.11 -77.47 9.88
C GLU A 322 -55.56 -77.94 10.09
N VAL A 323 -56.48 -77.02 10.38
CA VAL A 323 -57.92 -77.33 10.52
C VAL A 323 -58.52 -77.82 9.20
N LEU A 324 -58.18 -77.19 8.07
CA LEU A 324 -58.65 -77.61 6.74
C LEU A 324 -58.09 -78.98 6.34
N VAL A 325 -56.80 -79.24 6.59
CA VAL A 325 -56.14 -80.53 6.33
C VAL A 325 -56.74 -81.64 7.20
N SER A 326 -57.00 -81.34 8.47
CA SER A 326 -57.64 -82.28 9.40
C SER A 326 -59.05 -82.66 8.94
N ARG A 327 -59.84 -81.70 8.43
CA ARG A 327 -61.17 -81.97 7.83
C ARG A 327 -61.09 -82.77 6.52
N SER A 328 -60.07 -82.54 5.69
CA SER A 328 -59.87 -83.29 4.43
C SER A 328 -59.59 -84.78 4.69
N SER A 329 -58.83 -85.09 5.75
CA SER A 329 -58.39 -86.44 6.09
C SER A 329 -59.53 -87.39 6.51
N SER A 330 -60.67 -86.86 6.97
CA SER A 330 -61.86 -87.64 7.35
C SER A 330 -62.79 -88.06 6.20
N SER A 331 -62.55 -87.60 4.96
CA SER A 331 -63.38 -87.89 3.78
C SER A 331 -62.65 -88.78 2.75
N THR A 332 -62.61 -90.09 3.00
CA THR A 332 -61.74 -91.08 2.32
C THR A 332 -62.15 -91.50 0.88
N SER A 333 -62.52 -90.59 -0.04
CA SER A 333 -62.68 -91.02 -1.47
C SER A 333 -62.50 -90.00 -2.59
N ASN A 334 -62.13 -88.73 -2.35
CA ASN A 334 -62.00 -87.75 -3.45
C ASN A 334 -60.61 -87.09 -3.55
N THR A 335 -59.82 -87.49 -4.54
CA THR A 335 -58.51 -86.92 -4.89
C THR A 335 -58.56 -85.43 -5.26
N ASN A 336 -59.70 -84.95 -5.78
CA ASN A 336 -59.89 -83.56 -6.18
C ASN A 336 -59.85 -82.58 -4.99
N SER A 337 -60.22 -83.02 -3.78
CA SER A 337 -60.28 -82.15 -2.59
C SER A 337 -58.89 -81.70 -2.12
N ASN A 338 -57.87 -82.54 -2.28
CA ASN A 338 -56.50 -82.23 -1.85
C ASN A 338 -55.83 -81.18 -2.75
N ILE A 339 -56.14 -81.18 -4.05
CA ILE A 339 -55.61 -80.18 -5.00
C ILE A 339 -56.12 -78.78 -4.64
N VAL A 340 -57.41 -78.65 -4.29
CA VAL A 340 -58.01 -77.37 -3.92
C VAL A 340 -57.40 -76.82 -2.64
N VAL A 341 -57.16 -77.68 -1.62
CA VAL A 341 -56.50 -77.24 -0.38
C VAL A 341 -55.09 -76.73 -0.67
N VAL A 342 -54.27 -77.47 -1.43
CA VAL A 342 -52.90 -77.05 -1.78
C VAL A 342 -52.90 -75.73 -2.55
N GLN A 343 -53.80 -75.55 -3.52
CA GLN A 343 -53.92 -74.29 -4.26
C GLN A 343 -54.24 -73.10 -3.34
N VAL A 344 -55.15 -73.29 -2.38
CA VAL A 344 -55.49 -72.24 -1.41
C VAL A 344 -54.30 -71.92 -0.51
N VAL A 345 -53.56 -72.92 -0.01
CA VAL A 345 -52.36 -72.68 0.82
C VAL A 345 -51.31 -71.90 0.04
N VAL A 346 -50.98 -72.32 -1.19
CA VAL A 346 -50.00 -71.63 -2.03
C VAL A 346 -50.43 -70.19 -2.31
N ALA A 347 -51.70 -69.97 -2.64
CA ALA A 347 -52.23 -68.63 -2.87
C ALA A 347 -52.07 -67.73 -1.63
N VAL A 348 -52.41 -68.23 -0.44
CA VAL A 348 -52.27 -67.47 0.81
C VAL A 348 -50.80 -67.17 1.10
N VAL A 349 -49.90 -68.15 0.98
CA VAL A 349 -48.46 -67.94 1.21
C VAL A 349 -47.89 -66.89 0.25
N VAL A 350 -48.25 -66.94 -1.03
CA VAL A 350 -47.81 -65.95 -2.02
C VAL A 350 -48.29 -64.55 -1.64
N VAL A 351 -49.56 -64.40 -1.22
CA VAL A 351 -50.09 -63.10 -0.77
C VAL A 351 -49.33 -62.56 0.44
N ILE A 352 -48.99 -63.42 1.42
CA ILE A 352 -48.20 -63.01 2.59
C ILE A 352 -46.81 -62.54 2.17
N VAL A 353 -46.11 -63.32 1.33
CA VAL A 353 -44.76 -62.98 0.86
C VAL A 353 -44.76 -61.64 0.13
N VAL A 354 -45.72 -61.43 -0.77
CA VAL A 354 -45.86 -60.16 -1.49
C VAL A 354 -46.13 -59.00 -0.52
N ALA A 355 -47.01 -59.18 0.47
CA ALA A 355 -47.29 -58.15 1.47
C ALA A 355 -46.03 -57.78 2.29
N VAL A 356 -45.24 -58.78 2.71
CA VAL A 356 -43.98 -58.55 3.44
C VAL A 356 -42.98 -57.79 2.58
N VAL A 357 -42.78 -58.19 1.33
CA VAL A 357 -41.86 -57.51 0.41
C VAL A 357 -42.27 -56.05 0.19
N VAL A 358 -43.57 -55.79 -0.01
CA VAL A 358 -44.09 -54.42 -0.18
C VAL A 358 -43.80 -53.56 1.05
N VAL A 359 -44.02 -54.09 2.27
CA VAL A 359 -43.71 -53.36 3.50
C VAL A 359 -42.22 -53.05 3.59
N VAL A 360 -41.35 -54.03 3.34
CA VAL A 360 -39.89 -53.83 3.41
C VAL A 360 -39.46 -52.73 2.43
N VAL A 361 -39.97 -52.76 1.20
CA VAL A 361 -39.67 -51.72 0.20
C VAL A 361 -40.14 -50.34 0.67
N ILE A 362 -41.35 -50.23 1.23
CA ILE A 362 -41.87 -48.95 1.75
C ILE A 362 -40.97 -48.41 2.87
N VAL A 363 -40.56 -49.27 3.82
CA VAL A 363 -39.69 -48.87 4.93
C VAL A 363 -38.35 -48.36 4.42
N VAL A 364 -37.72 -49.08 3.49
CA VAL A 364 -36.44 -48.67 2.88
C VAL A 364 -36.56 -47.35 2.14
N VAL A 365 -37.64 -47.16 1.37
CA VAL A 365 -37.89 -45.89 0.66
C VAL A 365 -38.05 -44.73 1.64
N ILE A 366 -38.79 -44.93 2.74
CA ILE A 366 -38.96 -43.90 3.78
C ILE A 366 -37.62 -43.53 4.41
N GLU A 367 -36.78 -44.51 4.78
CA GLU A 367 -35.45 -44.24 5.35
C GLU A 367 -34.58 -43.41 4.39
N VAL A 368 -34.53 -43.80 3.11
CA VAL A 368 -33.73 -43.07 2.10
C VAL A 368 -34.22 -41.63 1.93
N VAL A 369 -35.54 -41.41 1.87
CA VAL A 369 -36.13 -40.07 1.73
C VAL A 369 -35.78 -39.19 2.94
N VAL A 370 -35.86 -39.73 4.16
CA VAL A 370 -35.49 -39.00 5.38
C VAL A 370 -34.01 -38.60 5.34
N VAL A 371 -33.11 -39.52 4.97
CA VAL A 371 -31.67 -39.23 4.86
C VAL A 371 -31.39 -38.12 3.83
N VAL A 372 -32.00 -38.19 2.65
CA VAL A 372 -31.83 -37.16 1.61
C VAL A 372 -32.32 -35.79 2.09
N LEU A 373 -33.49 -35.75 2.75
CA LEU A 373 -34.05 -34.49 3.25
C LEU A 373 -33.15 -33.85 4.32
N VAL A 374 -32.54 -34.67 5.18
CA VAL A 374 -31.55 -34.20 6.17
C VAL A 374 -30.32 -33.58 5.50
N ILE A 375 -29.75 -34.25 4.49
CA ILE A 375 -28.57 -33.75 3.78
C ILE A 375 -28.86 -32.39 3.14
N VAL A 376 -30.04 -32.25 2.50
CA VAL A 376 -30.46 -30.99 1.88
C VAL A 376 -30.59 -29.87 2.91
N VAL A 377 -31.26 -30.12 4.04
CA VAL A 377 -31.45 -29.10 5.10
C VAL A 377 -30.11 -28.69 5.70
N VAL A 378 -29.23 -29.64 6.02
CA VAL A 378 -27.89 -29.35 6.54
C VAL A 378 -27.07 -28.53 5.54
N GLY A 379 -27.17 -28.86 4.25
CA GLY A 379 -26.51 -28.09 3.18
C GLY A 379 -27.00 -26.64 3.12
N ILE A 380 -28.31 -26.41 3.15
CA ILE A 380 -28.91 -25.07 3.11
C ILE A 380 -28.47 -24.23 4.33
N VAL A 381 -28.52 -24.82 5.52
CA VAL A 381 -28.09 -24.13 6.76
C VAL A 381 -26.60 -23.78 6.71
N GLY A 382 -25.76 -24.69 6.20
CA GLY A 382 -24.33 -24.45 6.01
C GLY A 382 -24.05 -23.31 5.04
N VAL A 383 -24.74 -23.28 3.89
CA VAL A 383 -24.61 -22.19 2.91
C VAL A 383 -25.08 -20.85 3.50
N ALA A 384 -26.20 -20.83 4.23
CA ALA A 384 -26.69 -19.60 4.88
C ALA A 384 -25.68 -19.05 5.91
N ALA A 385 -25.08 -19.93 6.74
CA ALA A 385 -24.04 -19.53 7.68
C ALA A 385 -22.81 -18.95 6.96
N LEU A 386 -22.37 -19.58 5.87
CA LEU A 386 -21.26 -19.09 5.06
C LEU A 386 -21.53 -17.70 4.48
N VAL A 387 -22.73 -17.48 3.92
CA VAL A 387 -23.14 -16.19 3.36
C VAL A 387 -23.09 -15.09 4.44
N VAL A 388 -23.58 -15.37 5.66
CA VAL A 388 -23.51 -14.41 6.76
C VAL A 388 -22.07 -14.06 7.11
N VAL A 389 -21.18 -15.05 7.18
CA VAL A 389 -19.74 -14.81 7.44
C VAL A 389 -19.11 -13.93 6.35
N VAL A 390 -19.42 -14.19 5.09
CA VAL A 390 -18.91 -13.37 3.96
C VAL A 390 -19.44 -11.94 4.03
N VAL A 391 -20.74 -11.75 4.26
CA VAL A 391 -21.34 -10.41 4.37
C VAL A 391 -20.71 -9.64 5.53
N VAL A 392 -20.53 -10.28 6.68
CA VAL A 392 -19.87 -9.69 7.84
C VAL A 392 -18.44 -9.28 7.51
N ALA A 393 -17.66 -10.15 6.86
CA ALA A 393 -16.30 -9.84 6.45
C ALA A 393 -16.24 -8.62 5.51
N VAL A 394 -17.15 -8.53 4.54
CA VAL A 394 -17.24 -7.38 3.63
C VAL A 394 -17.56 -6.09 4.39
N VAL A 395 -18.52 -6.13 5.33
CA VAL A 395 -18.87 -4.95 6.16
C VAL A 395 -17.66 -4.48 6.97
N VAL A 396 -16.91 -5.40 7.58
CA VAL A 396 -15.69 -5.05 8.33
C VAL A 396 -14.66 -4.37 7.43
N VAL A 397 -14.41 -4.92 6.23
CA VAL A 397 -13.47 -4.33 5.26
C VAL A 397 -13.89 -2.91 4.88
N VAL A 398 -15.17 -2.69 4.58
CA VAL A 398 -15.70 -1.37 4.23
C VAL A 398 -15.49 -0.37 5.38
N VAL A 399 -15.79 -0.76 6.62
CA VAL A 399 -15.59 0.10 7.80
C VAL A 399 -14.11 0.47 7.97
N VAL A 400 -13.21 -0.50 7.82
CA VAL A 400 -11.76 -0.25 7.90
C VAL A 400 -11.31 0.74 6.83
N VAL A 401 -11.77 0.57 5.58
CA VAL A 401 -11.44 1.49 4.48
C VAL A 401 -11.94 2.92 4.78
N VAL A 402 -13.19 3.06 5.24
CA VAL A 402 -13.74 4.38 5.60
C VAL A 402 -12.90 5.04 6.70
N VAL A 403 -12.52 4.28 7.72
CA VAL A 403 -11.68 4.79 8.82
C VAL A 403 -10.32 5.24 8.31
N VAL A 404 -9.66 4.45 7.47
CA VAL A 404 -8.36 4.81 6.88
C VAL A 404 -8.49 6.09 6.06
N VAL A 405 -9.54 6.23 5.24
CA VAL A 405 -9.79 7.45 4.45
C VAL A 405 -9.97 8.65 5.37
N VAL A 406 -10.76 8.53 6.44
CA VAL A 406 -10.96 9.62 7.41
C VAL A 406 -9.63 10.02 8.07
N VAL A 407 -8.82 9.05 8.49
CA VAL A 407 -7.51 9.32 9.09
C VAL A 407 -6.60 10.03 8.10
N VAL A 408 -6.53 9.56 6.84
CA VAL A 408 -5.72 10.21 5.80
C VAL A 408 -6.18 11.64 5.55
N VAL A 409 -7.48 11.88 5.44
CA VAL A 409 -8.03 13.24 5.26
C VAL A 409 -7.65 14.14 6.43
N VAL A 410 -7.77 13.66 7.66
CA VAL A 410 -7.41 14.43 8.87
C VAL A 410 -5.92 14.75 8.90
N VAL A 411 -5.06 13.77 8.58
CA VAL A 411 -3.61 13.97 8.53
C VAL A 411 -3.25 14.97 7.43
N VAL A 412 -3.81 14.84 6.23
CA VAL A 412 -3.54 15.76 5.12
C VAL A 412 -4.00 17.17 5.46
N VAL A 413 -5.20 17.35 6.00
CA VAL A 413 -5.71 18.67 6.42
C VAL A 413 -4.85 19.26 7.55
N GLY A 414 -4.45 18.45 8.52
CA GLY A 414 -3.55 18.86 9.59
C GLY A 414 -2.18 19.31 9.08
N VAL A 415 -1.56 18.52 8.19
CA VAL A 415 -0.25 18.83 7.60
C VAL A 415 -0.32 20.08 6.73
N VAL A 416 -1.34 20.21 5.86
CA VAL A 416 -1.53 21.41 5.04
C VAL A 416 -1.72 22.65 5.91
N GLY A 417 -2.46 22.54 7.01
CA GLY A 417 -2.61 23.62 7.99
C GLY A 417 -1.28 24.03 8.64
N VAL A 418 -0.46 23.07 9.05
CA VAL A 418 0.86 23.32 9.68
C VAL A 418 1.86 23.90 8.67
N VAL A 419 1.89 23.39 7.43
CA VAL A 419 2.78 23.91 6.37
C VAL A 419 2.44 25.36 6.03
N ASN A 420 1.15 25.69 5.90
CA ASN A 420 0.73 27.08 5.69
C ASN A 420 1.12 27.99 6.85
N MET A 421 0.98 27.54 8.11
CA MET A 421 1.46 28.30 9.26
C MET A 421 2.99 28.49 9.25
N GLY A 422 3.77 27.45 8.93
CA GLY A 422 5.22 27.55 8.84
C GLY A 422 5.69 28.53 7.75
N LEU A 423 4.98 28.60 6.62
CA LEU A 423 5.23 29.58 5.57
C LEU A 423 4.98 31.01 6.08
N VAL A 424 3.88 31.24 6.80
CA VAL A 424 3.56 32.55 7.41
C VAL A 424 4.62 32.96 8.42
N VAL A 425 5.10 32.05 9.28
CA VAL A 425 6.18 32.35 10.24
C VAL A 425 7.50 32.68 9.53
N ARG A 426 7.87 31.96 8.47
CA ARG A 426 9.08 32.26 7.68
C ARG A 426 8.98 33.62 6.97
N VAL A 427 7.82 33.97 6.42
CA VAL A 427 7.59 35.28 5.80
C VAL A 427 7.69 36.40 6.84
N ILE A 428 7.08 36.23 8.02
CA ILE A 428 7.19 37.22 9.11
C ILE A 428 8.63 37.35 9.60
N SER A 429 9.36 36.25 9.75
CA SER A 429 10.77 36.26 10.14
C SER A 429 11.67 36.92 9.09
N PHE A 430 11.34 36.78 7.79
CA PHE A 430 12.08 37.42 6.70
C PHE A 430 11.82 38.93 6.62
N ILE A 431 10.62 39.39 6.99
CA ILE A 431 10.28 40.83 7.05
C ILE A 431 10.95 41.53 8.25
N LEU A 432 11.28 40.79 9.31
CA LEU A 432 11.84 41.30 10.56
C LEU A 432 13.37 41.31 10.64
N ASN A 433 14.04 40.65 9.71
CA ASN A 433 15.50 40.58 9.56
C ASN A 433 15.94 41.55 8.46
#